data_AF-A0A9P7DSZ5-F1
#
_entry.id   AF-A0A9P7DSZ5-F1
#
_cell.length_a   1.000
_cell.length_b   1.000
_cell.length_c   1.000
_cell.angle_alpha   90.00
_cell.angle_beta   90.00
_cell.angle_gamma   90.00
#
_symmetry.space_group_name_H-M   'P 1'
#
loop_
_entity.id
_entity.type
_entity.pdbx_description
1 polymer ?
#
loop_
_entity_poly.entity_id
_entity_poly.type
_entity_poly.pdbx_seq_one_letter_code
_entity_poly.pdbx_strand_id
1 'polypeptide(L)' 'SYLAVTAHWMSEHWWLQSELLSFSEIDGSHSGENLGVELYDVLKQYGICDK' A
#
# COMPACT_ATOMS: atom_id res chain seq x y z
N SER A 1 6.85 -12.68 -7.94
CA SER A 1 7.48 -11.34 -7.74
C SER A 1 6.81 -10.64 -6.60
N TYR A 2 7.40 -9.62 -5.96
CA TYR A 2 6.84 -9.05 -4.73
C TYR A 2 6.44 -7.58 -4.86
N LEU A 3 5.39 -7.17 -4.14
CA LEU A 3 5.03 -5.78 -3.92
C LEU A 3 5.04 -5.49 -2.43
N ALA A 4 5.78 -4.43 -2.08
CA ALA A 4 5.76 -3.84 -0.75
C ALA A 4 5.01 -2.50 -0.83
N VAL A 5 4.09 -2.28 0.11
CA VAL A 5 3.36 -1.01 0.25
C VAL A 5 3.71 -0.41 1.61
N THR A 6 4.27 0.80 1.60
CA THR A 6 4.66 1.52 2.82
C THR A 6 3.95 2.86 2.88
N ALA A 7 3.22 3.10 3.97
CA ALA A 7 2.60 4.39 4.22
C ALA A 7 3.59 5.33 4.93
N HIS A 8 3.57 6.59 4.52
CA HIS A 8 4.38 7.65 5.11
C HIS A 8 3.46 8.82 5.45
N TRP A 9 3.55 9.31 6.68
CA TRP A 9 2.78 10.46 7.14
C TRP A 9 3.49 11.18 8.28
N MET A 10 3.03 12.39 8.61
CA MET A 10 3.50 13.13 9.77
C MET A 10 2.55 12.91 10.94
N SER A 11 3.08 12.52 12.09
CA SER A 11 2.30 12.48 13.34
C SER A 11 1.91 13.90 13.80
N GLU A 12 1.03 14.01 14.79
CA GLU A 12 0.68 15.26 15.46
C GLU A 12 1.90 16.01 16.05
N HIS A 13 2.97 15.27 16.39
CA HIS A 13 4.24 15.83 16.90
C HIS A 13 5.26 16.16 15.81
N TRP A 14 4.84 16.18 14.53
CA TRP A 14 5.72 16.43 13.38
C TRP A 14 6.87 15.41 13.23
N TRP A 15 6.66 14.18 13.69
CA TRP A 15 7.55 13.07 13.40
C TRP A 15 7.09 12.33 12.16
N LEU A 16 8.01 12.12 11.22
CA LEU A 16 7.78 11.26 10.08
C LEU A 16 7.58 9.82 10.55
N GLN A 17 6.43 9.26 10.20
CA GLN A 17 6.09 7.86 10.37
C GLN A 17 6.33 7.13 9.04
N SER A 18 6.78 5.88 9.14
CA SER A 18 6.97 4.98 8.00
C SER A 18 6.54 3.60 8.46
N GLU A 19 5.41 3.11 7.94
CA GLU A 19 4.85 1.82 8.32
C GLU A 19 4.63 0.95 7.10
N LEU A 20 5.10 -0.31 7.18
CA LEU A 20 4.87 -1.31 6.15
C LEU A 20 3.43 -1.81 6.26
N LEU A 21 2.61 -1.51 5.25
CA LEU A 21 1.22 -1.94 5.20
C LEU A 21 1.07 -3.36 4.66
N SER A 22 1.85 -3.71 3.65
CA SER A 22 1.80 -5.04 3.04
C SER A 22 3.12 -5.41 2.40
N PHE A 23 3.42 -6.70 2.42
CA PHE A 23 4.45 -7.34 1.62
C PHE A 23 3.87 -8.65 1.09
N SER A 24 3.47 -8.66 -0.16
CA SER A 24 2.83 -9.82 -0.79
C SER A 24 3.57 -10.24 -2.05
N GLU A 25 3.52 -11.54 -2.33
CA GLU A 25 3.82 -12.03 -3.67
C GLU A 25 2.66 -11.65 -4.59
N ILE A 26 2.98 -11.07 -5.74
CA ILE A 26 2.05 -10.80 -6.82
C ILE A 26 2.11 -11.95 -7.81
N ASP A 27 0.93 -12.52 -8.07
CA ASP A 27 0.71 -13.45 -9.16
C ASP A 27 0.35 -12.71 -10.46
N GLY A 28 0.87 -13.21 -11.58
CA GLY A 28 0.59 -12.70 -12.91
C GLY A 28 1.53 -11.58 -13.39
N SER A 29 1.09 -10.86 -14.43
CA SER A 29 1.89 -9.82 -15.09
C SER A 29 1.96 -8.56 -14.22
N HIS A 30 3.12 -7.90 -14.23
CA HIS A 30 3.33 -6.59 -13.59
C HIS A 30 2.71 -5.43 -14.40
N SER A 31 1.50 -5.64 -14.93
CA SER A 31 0.76 -4.57 -15.59
C SER A 31 0.34 -3.54 -14.55
N GLY A 32 0.13 -2.29 -14.99
CA GLY A 32 -0.39 -1.24 -14.13
C GLY A 32 -1.77 -1.59 -13.55
N GLU A 33 -2.58 -2.36 -14.28
CA GLU A 33 -3.87 -2.86 -13.81
C GLU A 33 -3.72 -3.81 -12.61
N ASN A 34 -2.83 -4.82 -12.72
CA ASN A 34 -2.63 -5.79 -11.65
C ASN A 34 -2.07 -5.12 -10.38
N LEU A 35 -1.06 -4.26 -10.55
CA LEU A 35 -0.51 -3.48 -9.44
C LEU A 35 -1.54 -2.54 -8.81
N GLY A 36 -2.42 -1.96 -9.62
CA GLY A 36 -3.50 -1.10 -9.15
C GLY A 36 -4.53 -1.84 -8.31
N VAL A 37 -4.92 -3.05 -8.72
CA VAL A 37 -5.83 -3.93 -7.95
C VAL A 37 -5.18 -4.29 -6.61
N GLU A 38 -3.95 -4.80 -6.62
CA GLU A 38 -3.22 -5.18 -5.40
C GLU A 38 -3.09 -3.99 -4.43
N LEU A 39 -2.71 -2.81 -4.93
CA LEU A 39 -2.62 -1.60 -4.10
C LEU A 39 -3.99 -1.22 -3.53
N TYR A 40 -5.04 -1.23 -4.36
CA TYR A 40 -6.38 -0.81 -3.94
C TYR A 40 -6.95 -1.74 -2.85
N ASP A 41 -6.67 -3.04 -2.93
CA ASP A 41 -7.07 -3.99 -1.90
C ASP A 41 -6.32 -3.77 -0.59
N VAL A 42 -5.02 -3.44 -0.63
CA VAL A 42 -4.28 -2.98 0.56
C VAL A 42 -4.93 -1.73 1.16
N LEU A 43 -5.26 -0.72 0.34
CA LEU A 43 -5.90 0.51 0.84
C LEU A 43 -7.28 0.25 1.49
N LYS A 44 -8.07 -0.68 0.94
CA LYS A 44 -9.36 -1.10 1.52
C LYS A 44 -9.20 -1.74 2.89
N GLN A 45 -8.19 -2.60 3.09
CA GLN A 45 -7.95 -3.25 4.38
C GLN A 45 -7.71 -2.24 5.51
N TYR A 46 -7.06 -1.11 5.17
CA TYR A 46 -6.78 -0.04 6.12
C TYR A 46 -7.87 1.04 6.17
N GLY A 47 -8.96 0.91 5.38
CA GLY A 47 -10.05 1.89 5.36
C GLY A 47 -9.65 3.25 4.77
N ILE A 48 -8.60 3.30 3.95
CA ILE A 48 -8.03 4.52 3.35
C ILE A 48 -8.20 4.56 1.82
N CYS A 49 -9.12 3.74 1.30
CA CYS A 49 -9.42 3.68 -0.13
C CYS A 49 -10.37 4.79 -0.60
N ASP A 50 -11.00 5.53 0.32
CA ASP A 50 -11.91 6.63 0.04
C ASP A 50 -11.22 7.99 0.25
N LYS A 51 -11.69 9.01 -0.47
CA LYS A 51 -11.19 10.38 -0.39
C LYS A 51 -12.05 11.26 0.51
#